data_AF-A0A923IIQ1-F1
#
_entry.id   AF-A0A923IIQ1-F1
#
_cell.length_a   1.000
_cell.length_b   1.000
_cell.length_c   1.000
_cell.angle_alpha   90.00
_cell.angle_beta   90.00
_cell.angle_gamma   90.00
#
_symmetry.space_group_name_H-M   'P 1'
#
loop_
_entity.id
_entity.type
_entity.pdbx_description
1 polymer ?
#
loop_
_entity_poly.entity_id
_entity_poly.type
_entity_poly.pdbx_seq_one_letter_code
_entity_poly.pdbx_strand_id
1 'polypeptide(L)' 'MADKILVVEDELSLQETLAYNLKKQGYEVEAVGDGLAAL' A
#
# COMPACT_ATOMS: atom_id res chain seq x y z
N MET A 1 8.68 -4.00 -15.97
CA MET A 1 7.54 -4.43 -15.12
C MET A 1 7.73 -3.69 -13.82
N ALA A 2 6.79 -2.81 -13.45
CA ALA A 2 6.83 -2.20 -12.13
C ALA A 2 6.32 -3.26 -11.14
N ASP A 3 7.09 -3.52 -10.09
CA ASP A 3 6.66 -4.45 -9.05
C ASP A 3 5.48 -3.83 -8.30
N LYS A 4 4.35 -4.52 -8.32
CA LYS A 4 3.13 -4.08 -7.66
C LYS A 4 3.14 -4.55 -6.21
N ILE A 5 3.03 -3.61 -5.27
CA ILE A 5 3.07 -3.86 -3.83
C ILE A 5 1.67 -3.63 -3.25
N LEU A 6 1.14 -4.62 -2.53
CA LEU A 6 -0.08 -4.49 -1.73
C LEU A 6 0.30 -4.19 -0.28
N VAL A 7 -0.15 -3.05 0.23
CA VAL A 7 0.03 -2.64 1.62
C VAL A 7 -1.27 -2.92 2.37
N VAL A 8 -1.24 -3.88 3.28
CA VAL A 8 -2.36 -4.18 4.18
C VAL A 8 -2.01 -3.59 5.53
N GLU A 9 -2.71 -2.53 5.93
CA GLU A 9 -2.53 -1.92 7.26
C GLU A 9 -3.85 -1.43 7.85
N ASP A 10 -4.03 -1.64 9.15
CA ASP A 10 -5.24 -1.28 9.91
C ASP A 10 -5.27 0.21 10.31
N GLU A 11 -4.10 0.82 10.49
CA GLU A 11 -3.96 2.24 10.75
C GLU A 11 -3.81 3.06 9.45
N LEU A 12 -4.82 3.90 9.15
CA LEU A 12 -4.86 4.73 7.94
C LEU A 12 -3.62 5.63 7.76
N SER A 13 -3.14 6.24 8.85
CA SER A 13 -1.97 7.15 8.80
C SER A 13 -0.68 6.45 8.41
N LEU A 14 -0.47 5.22 8.89
CA LEU A 14 0.68 4.38 8.55
C LEU A 14 0.55 3.86 7.11
N GLN A 15 -0.65 3.42 6.75
CA GLN A 15 -0.96 2.97 5.40
C GLN A 15 -0.65 4.04 4.34
N GLU A 16 -1.13 5.28 4.55
CA GLU A 16 -0.88 6.39 3.64
C GLU A 16 0.61 6.73 3.55
N THR A 17 1.31 6.71 4.69
CA THR A 17 2.75 6.97 4.76
C THR A 17 3.55 5.92 3.96
N LEU A 18 3.23 4.64 4.15
CA LEU A 18 3.87 3.53 3.44
C LEU A 18 3.59 3.59 1.94
N ALA A 19 2.32 3.75 1.55
CA ALA A 19 1.93 3.83 0.16
C ALA A 19 2.58 5.01 -0.56
N TYR A 20 2.65 6.18 0.10
CA TYR A 20 3.32 7.35 -0.44
C TYR A 20 4.81 7.13 -0.66
N ASN A 21 5.52 6.58 0.33
CA ASN A 21 6.95 6.32 0.24
C ASN A 21 7.30 5.31 -0.86
N LEU A 22 6.53 4.24 -0.97
CA LEU A 22 6.73 3.20 -1.99
C LEU A 22 6.40 3.74 -3.41
N LYS A 23 5.33 4.52 -3.57
CA LYS A 23 5.02 5.20 -4.85
C LYS A 23 6.15 6.15 -5.25
N LYS A 24 6.71 6.90 -4.30
CA LYS A 24 7.85 7.80 -4.54
C LYS A 24 9.12 7.06 -4.97
N GLN A 25 9.28 5.81 -4.55
CA GLN A 25 10.39 4.95 -4.98
C GLN A 25 10.18 4.34 -6.37
N GLY A 26 9.03 4.59 -7.01
CA GLY A 26 8.72 4.10 -8.36
C GLY A 26 7.97 2.77 -8.39
N TYR A 27 7.46 2.30 -7.26
CA TYR A 27 6.60 1.12 -7.19
C TYR A 27 5.14 1.47 -7.47
N GLU A 28 4.41 0.53 -8.04
CA GLU A 28 2.96 0.60 -8.09
C GLU A 28 2.41 0.07 -6.77
N VAL A 29 1.66 0.90 -6.03
CA VAL A 29 1.22 0.54 -4.68
C VAL A 29 -0.29 0.62 -4.57
N GLU A 30 -0.86 -0.47 -4.08
CA GLU A 30 -2.26 -0.62 -3.70
C GLU A 30 -2.33 -0.75 -2.18
N ALA A 31 -3.24 -0.01 -1.54
CA ALA A 31 -3.34 0.03 -0.09
C ALA A 31 -4.76 -0.37 0.32
N VAL A 32 -4.88 -1.30 1.27
CA VAL A 32 -6.16 -1.86 1.72
C VAL A 32 -6.22 -1.82 3.25
N GLY A 33 -7.27 -1.17 3.77
CA GLY A 33 -7.48 -0.95 5.21
C GLY A 33 -8.18 -2.09 5.95
N ASP A 34 -8.60 -3.12 5.23
CA ASP A 34 -9.27 -4.29 5.77
C ASP A 34 -8.72 -5.53 5.07
N GLY A 35 -8.33 -6.56 5.83
CA GLY A 35 -7.83 -7.82 5.31
C GLY A 35 -8.85 -8.54 4.42
N LEU A 36 -10.15 -8.26 4.58
CA LEU A 36 -11.20 -8.76 3.67
C LEU A 36 -11.15 -8.11 2.28
N ALA A 37 -10.58 -6.91 2.16
CA ALA A 37 -10.35 -6.24 0.88
C ALA A 37 -9.04 -6.69 0.20
N ALA A 38 -8.23 -7.52 0.84
CA ALA A 38 -6.95 -8.04 0.34
C ALA A 38 -7.04 -9.41 -0.37
N LEU A 39 -8.26 -9.96 -0.52
CA LEU A 39 -8.56 -11.29 -1.09
C LEU A 39 -8.76 -11.28 -2.61
#